data_AF-A0A7R9URK4-F1
#
_entry.id   AF-A0A7R9URK4-F1
#
_cell.length_a   1.000
_cell.length_b   1.000
_cell.length_c   1.000
_cell.angle_alpha   90.00
_cell.angle_beta   90.00
_cell.angle_gamma   90.00
#
_symmetry.space_group_name_H-M   'P 1'
#
loop_
_entity.id
_entity.type
_entity.pdbx_description
1 polymer ?
#
loop_
_entity_poly.entity_id
_entity_poly.type
_entity_poly.pdbx_seq_one_letter_code
_entity_poly.pdbx_strand_id
1 'polypeptide(L)'
;RCREPASRAASLRLFGAIGAHLPPPAVVALLPVVLRTLLFSADDQSGKVDAPSREVAASVLQLLQERAGDEEYLRAYADARHALADARQRRLARIAVEAVTDVIGAARRKIDKHKAKRTSHKRKMDAAKMQSSTRGVLGVSGKKKRRTFHE
;
A
#
# COMPACT_ATOMS: atom_id res chain seq x y z
N ARG A 1 -14.51 9.77 -3.62
CA ARG A 1 -14.36 8.62 -4.54
C ARG A 1 -13.96 7.42 -3.71
N CYS A 2 -14.92 6.56 -3.37
CA CYS A 2 -14.66 5.30 -2.69
C CYS A 2 -13.84 4.43 -3.64
N ARG A 3 -12.53 4.30 -3.40
CA ARG A 3 -11.71 3.25 -4.03
C ARG A 3 -12.11 1.96 -3.33
N GLU A 4 -13.15 1.33 -3.83
CA GLU A 4 -13.52 -0.03 -3.47
C GLU A 4 -12.28 -0.93 -3.63
N PRO A 5 -11.87 -1.68 -2.58
CA PRO A 5 -10.77 -2.64 -2.69
C PRO A 5 -11.02 -3.68 -3.80
N ALA A 6 -12.30 -3.93 -4.11
CA ALA A 6 -12.75 -4.77 -5.21
C ALA A 6 -12.16 -4.35 -6.58
N SER A 7 -11.96 -3.05 -6.83
CA SER A 7 -11.44 -2.57 -8.13
C SER A 7 -9.98 -2.97 -8.36
N ARG A 8 -9.15 -2.99 -7.30
CA ARG A 8 -7.74 -3.40 -7.42
C ARG A 8 -7.64 -4.90 -7.62
N ALA A 9 -8.28 -5.68 -6.75
CA ALA A 9 -8.31 -7.14 -6.88
C ALA A 9 -8.84 -7.57 -8.25
N ALA A 10 -9.88 -6.91 -8.79
CA ALA A 10 -10.40 -7.20 -10.13
C ALA A 10 -9.36 -6.93 -11.24
N SER A 11 -8.62 -5.83 -11.15
CA SER A 11 -7.55 -5.52 -12.11
C SER A 11 -6.43 -6.58 -12.07
N LEU A 12 -6.07 -7.04 -10.88
CA LEU A 12 -5.05 -8.08 -10.70
C LEU A 12 -5.53 -9.44 -11.23
N ARG A 13 -6.80 -9.79 -11.00
CA ARG A 13 -7.44 -10.99 -11.58
C ARG A 13 -7.47 -10.95 -13.11
N LEU A 14 -7.73 -9.78 -13.69
CA LEU A 14 -7.68 -9.61 -15.15
C LEU A 14 -6.29 -9.94 -15.69
N PHE A 15 -5.21 -9.48 -15.04
CA PHE A 15 -3.85 -9.85 -15.43
C PHE A 15 -3.60 -11.35 -15.34
N GLY A 16 -4.10 -12.01 -14.31
CA GLY A 16 -4.05 -13.48 -14.19
C GLY A 16 -4.80 -14.18 -15.33
N ALA A 17 -6.02 -13.73 -15.64
CA ALA A 17 -6.83 -14.27 -16.72
C ALA A 17 -6.14 -14.11 -18.09
N ILE A 18 -5.58 -12.92 -18.36
CA ILE A 18 -4.77 -12.65 -19.57
C ILE A 18 -3.56 -13.58 -19.62
N GLY A 19 -2.78 -13.67 -18.54
CA GLY A 19 -1.61 -14.55 -18.46
C GLY A 19 -1.93 -16.03 -18.66
N ALA A 20 -3.13 -16.48 -18.26
CA ALA A 20 -3.58 -17.85 -18.46
C ALA A 20 -3.94 -18.17 -19.93
N HIS A 21 -4.45 -17.20 -20.69
CA HIS A 21 -4.95 -17.41 -22.05
C HIS A 21 -3.94 -17.04 -23.15
N LEU A 22 -2.89 -16.27 -22.80
CA LEU A 22 -1.86 -15.87 -23.77
C LEU A 22 -0.85 -16.99 -24.03
N PRO A 23 -0.31 -17.09 -25.28
CA PRO A 23 0.80 -17.98 -25.56
C PRO A 23 2.07 -17.51 -24.82
N PRO A 24 3.01 -18.42 -24.47
CA PRO A 24 4.22 -18.08 -23.72
C PRO A 24 5.00 -16.85 -24.20
N PRO A 25 5.30 -16.66 -25.51
CA PRO A 25 6.03 -15.47 -25.96
C PRO A 25 5.27 -14.15 -25.72
N ALA A 26 3.94 -14.19 -25.75
CA ALA A 26 3.12 -13.01 -25.46
C ALA A 26 3.08 -12.69 -23.96
N VAL A 27 3.17 -13.71 -23.10
CA VAL A 27 3.30 -13.52 -21.64
C VAL A 27 4.60 -12.81 -21.31
N VAL A 28 5.71 -13.19 -21.95
CA VAL A 28 7.03 -12.60 -21.75
C VAL A 28 7.04 -11.13 -22.15
N ALA A 29 6.42 -10.78 -23.29
CA ALA A 29 6.25 -9.39 -23.72
C ALA A 29 5.39 -8.56 -22.76
N LEU A 30 4.46 -9.20 -22.04
CA LEU A 30 3.58 -8.55 -21.07
C LEU A 30 4.29 -8.29 -19.72
N LEU A 31 5.26 -9.12 -19.33
CA LEU A 31 5.93 -9.06 -18.02
C LEU A 31 6.38 -7.65 -17.59
N PRO A 32 7.11 -6.86 -18.41
CA PRO A 32 7.62 -5.56 -17.98
C PRO A 32 6.53 -4.54 -17.60
N VAL A 33 5.35 -4.66 -18.21
CA VAL A 33 4.21 -3.76 -18.00
C VAL A 33 3.51 -4.10 -16.68
N VAL A 34 3.32 -5.40 -16.42
CA VAL A 34 2.44 -5.85 -15.34
C VAL A 34 3.22 -6.09 -14.04
N LEU A 35 4.47 -6.56 -14.12
CA LEU A 35 5.28 -6.93 -12.94
C LEU A 35 5.38 -5.81 -11.92
N ARG A 36 5.59 -4.55 -12.33
CA ARG A 36 5.68 -3.42 -11.38
C ARG A 36 4.41 -3.28 -10.53
N THR A 37 3.24 -3.48 -11.14
CA THR A 37 1.95 -3.35 -10.44
C THR A 37 1.68 -4.54 -9.50
N LEU A 38 2.08 -5.73 -9.93
CA LEU A 38 1.95 -6.97 -9.16
C LEU A 38 2.91 -6.97 -7.97
N LEU A 39 4.18 -6.67 -8.18
CA LEU A 39 5.20 -6.59 -7.13
C LEU A 39 4.85 -5.55 -6.08
N PHE A 40 4.42 -4.36 -6.52
CA PHE A 40 3.97 -3.32 -5.58
C PHE A 40 2.79 -3.81 -4.72
N SER A 41 1.86 -4.55 -5.32
CA SER A 41 0.69 -5.05 -4.59
C SER A 41 1.06 -6.20 -3.66
N ALA A 42 1.93 -7.12 -4.07
CA ALA A 42 2.35 -8.28 -3.29
C ALA A 42 3.23 -7.89 -2.08
N ASP A 43 4.19 -6.96 -2.29
CA ASP A 43 5.16 -6.58 -1.25
C ASP A 43 4.68 -5.44 -0.33
N ASP A 44 3.43 -4.97 -0.43
CA ASP A 44 2.98 -3.83 0.37
C ASP A 44 2.91 -4.17 1.86
N GLN A 45 3.86 -3.62 2.62
CA GLN A 45 3.90 -3.63 4.07
C GLN A 45 3.25 -2.40 4.71
N SER A 46 2.76 -1.45 3.90
CA SER A 46 2.20 -0.19 4.43
C SER A 46 0.78 -0.33 5.00
N GLY A 47 0.16 -1.51 4.87
CA GLY A 47 -1.21 -1.78 5.28
C GLY A 47 -2.26 -1.05 4.43
N LYS A 48 -1.87 -0.55 3.24
CA LYS A 48 -2.75 0.17 2.32
C LYS A 48 -3.36 -0.74 1.28
N VAL A 49 -2.68 -1.85 0.96
CA VAL A 49 -3.24 -2.93 0.17
C VAL A 49 -4.00 -3.87 1.10
N ASP A 50 -5.24 -4.16 0.73
CA ASP A 50 -6.08 -5.16 1.38
C ASP A 50 -5.51 -6.58 1.21
N ALA A 51 -5.72 -7.44 2.20
CA ALA A 51 -5.25 -8.83 2.18
C ALA A 51 -5.60 -9.59 0.88
N PRO A 52 -6.85 -9.57 0.37
CA PRO A 52 -7.19 -10.33 -0.83
C PRO A 52 -6.47 -9.82 -2.08
N SER A 53 -6.21 -8.52 -2.21
CA SER A 53 -5.40 -8.00 -3.33
C SER A 53 -3.94 -8.50 -3.28
N ARG A 54 -3.35 -8.68 -2.09
CA ARG A 54 -1.99 -9.21 -1.96
C ARG A 54 -1.91 -10.68 -2.34
N GLU A 55 -2.88 -11.47 -1.87
CA GLU A 55 -2.98 -12.90 -2.19
C GLU A 55 -3.14 -13.10 -3.69
N VAL A 56 -4.08 -12.37 -4.32
CA VAL A 56 -4.26 -12.41 -5.78
C VAL A 56 -2.98 -12.00 -6.51
N ALA A 57 -2.29 -10.95 -6.06
CA ALA A 57 -1.03 -10.54 -6.69
C ALA A 57 0.04 -11.64 -6.61
N ALA A 58 0.18 -12.31 -5.46
CA ALA A 58 1.14 -13.40 -5.28
C ALA A 58 0.80 -14.59 -6.19
N SER A 59 -0.46 -15.01 -6.24
CA SER A 59 -0.89 -16.10 -7.12
C SER A 59 -0.68 -15.78 -8.61
N VAL A 60 -0.93 -14.53 -9.02
CA VAL A 60 -0.71 -14.12 -10.41
C VAL A 60 0.77 -14.06 -10.75
N LEU A 61 1.64 -13.63 -9.82
CA LEU A 61 3.09 -13.67 -10.03
C LEU A 61 3.60 -15.10 -10.25
N GLN A 62 3.11 -16.04 -9.44
CA GLN A 62 3.45 -17.46 -9.59
C GLN A 62 2.99 -18.02 -10.93
N LEU A 63 1.74 -17.75 -11.32
CA LEU A 63 1.21 -18.15 -12.63
C LEU A 63 2.06 -17.60 -13.79
N LEU A 64 2.46 -16.33 -13.72
CA LEU A 64 3.27 -15.70 -14.76
C LEU A 64 4.68 -16.30 -14.84
N GLN A 65 5.28 -16.68 -13.71
CA GLN A 65 6.56 -17.38 -13.69
C GLN A 65 6.46 -18.74 -14.37
N GLU A 66 5.45 -19.55 -14.01
CA GLU A 66 5.20 -20.87 -14.60
C GLU A 66 4.98 -20.80 -16.13
N ARG A 67 4.36 -19.72 -16.62
CA ARG A 67 4.03 -19.53 -18.03
C ARG A 67 5.16 -18.95 -18.87
N ALA A 68 5.97 -18.04 -18.31
CA ALA A 68 7.07 -17.37 -19.02
C ALA A 68 8.37 -18.18 -18.99
N GLY A 69 8.52 -19.12 -18.05
CA GLY A 69 9.79 -19.79 -17.81
C GLY A 69 10.72 -18.97 -16.92
N ASP A 70 11.58 -19.67 -16.17
CA ASP A 70 12.33 -19.06 -15.07
C ASP A 70 13.31 -17.98 -15.52
N GLU A 71 14.05 -18.20 -16.62
CA GLU A 71 15.09 -17.24 -17.05
C GLU A 71 14.52 -15.89 -17.46
N GLU A 72 13.51 -15.90 -18.34
CA GLU A 72 12.88 -14.68 -18.86
C GLU A 72 12.11 -13.95 -17.76
N TYR A 73 11.44 -14.70 -16.88
CA TYR A 73 10.76 -14.16 -15.72
C TYR A 73 11.75 -13.50 -14.74
N LEU A 74 12.83 -14.18 -14.38
CA LEU A 74 13.82 -13.65 -13.43
C LEU A 74 14.49 -12.38 -13.94
N ARG A 75 14.79 -12.31 -15.24
CA ARG A 75 15.31 -11.11 -15.87
C ARG A 75 14.33 -9.94 -15.76
N ALA A 76 13.08 -10.14 -16.19
CA ALA A 76 12.05 -9.10 -16.11
C ALA A 76 11.72 -8.69 -14.66
N TYR A 77 11.78 -9.65 -13.74
CA TYR A 77 11.60 -9.43 -12.31
C TYR A 77 12.69 -8.53 -11.73
N ALA A 78 13.96 -8.84 -12.01
CA ALA A 78 15.10 -8.04 -11.58
C ALA A 78 14.99 -6.61 -12.13
N ASP A 79 14.70 -6.46 -13.43
CA ASP A 79 14.52 -5.15 -14.06
C ASP A 79 13.38 -4.35 -13.41
N ALA A 80 12.25 -5.00 -13.12
CA ALA A 80 11.12 -4.35 -12.45
C ALA A 80 11.48 -3.89 -11.02
N ARG A 81 12.23 -4.70 -10.27
CA ARG A 81 12.74 -4.36 -8.92
C ARG A 81 13.72 -3.19 -8.97
N HIS A 82 14.69 -3.23 -9.87
CA HIS A 82 15.63 -2.13 -10.09
C HIS A 82 14.88 -0.84 -10.46
N ALA A 83 13.94 -0.92 -11.40
CA ALA A 83 13.16 0.23 -11.82
C ALA A 83 12.29 0.82 -10.70
N LEU A 84 11.83 0.01 -9.73
CA LEU A 84 11.11 0.50 -8.54
C LEU A 84 12.06 1.22 -7.57
N ALA A 85 13.24 0.66 -7.32
CA ALA A 85 14.27 1.26 -6.48
C ALA A 85 14.75 2.59 -7.08
N ASP A 86 15.05 2.60 -8.37
CA ASP A 86 15.47 3.79 -9.13
C ASP A 86 14.42 4.89 -9.09
N ALA A 87 13.14 4.57 -9.30
CA ALA A 87 12.07 5.56 -9.25
C ALA A 87 12.01 6.24 -7.87
N ARG A 88 12.23 5.47 -6.79
CA ARG A 88 12.32 6.01 -5.43
C ARG A 88 13.55 6.90 -5.26
N GLN A 89 14.72 6.46 -5.70
CA GLN A 89 15.96 7.22 -5.60
C GLN A 89 15.89 8.52 -6.41
N ARG A 90 15.43 8.47 -7.67
CA ARG A 90 15.22 9.65 -8.53
C ARG A 90 14.28 10.66 -7.89
N ARG A 91 13.20 10.19 -7.24
CA ARG A 91 12.29 11.09 -6.50
C ARG A 91 12.99 11.78 -5.33
N LEU A 92 13.80 11.05 -4.57
CA LEU A 92 14.54 11.62 -3.43
C LEU A 92 15.61 12.60 -3.91
N ALA A 93 16.36 12.25 -4.95
CA ALA A 93 17.36 13.12 -5.58
C ALA A 93 16.71 14.41 -6.08
N ARG A 94 15.57 14.33 -6.77
CA ARG A 94 14.84 15.52 -7.22
C ARG A 94 14.43 16.42 -6.06
N ILE A 95 13.91 15.85 -4.97
CA ILE A 95 13.55 16.63 -3.77
C ILE A 95 14.78 17.31 -3.16
N ALA A 96 15.93 16.63 -3.14
CA ALA A 96 17.17 17.19 -2.62
C ALA A 96 17.68 18.35 -3.48
N VAL A 97 17.69 18.19 -4.80
CA VAL A 97 18.05 19.25 -5.75
C VAL A 97 17.11 20.44 -5.60
N GLU A 98 15.80 20.20 -5.60
CA GLU A 98 14.79 21.25 -5.41
C GLU A 98 14.97 22.01 -4.08
N ALA A 99 15.45 21.34 -3.03
CA ALA A 99 15.69 22.00 -1.74
C ALA A 99 16.85 23.00 -1.79
N VAL A 100 17.81 22.80 -2.68
CA VAL A 100 18.94 23.72 -2.91
C VAL A 100 18.55 24.80 -3.91
N THR A 101 17.85 24.46 -5.00
CA THR A 101 17.53 25.39 -6.09
C THR A 101 16.32 26.29 -5.80
N ASP A 102 15.32 25.80 -5.06
CA ASP A 102 14.11 26.55 -4.68
C ASP A 102 13.80 26.37 -3.19
N VAL A 103 14.47 27.18 -2.37
CA VAL A 103 14.36 27.14 -0.91
C VAL A 103 12.96 27.52 -0.43
N ILE A 104 12.30 28.49 -1.08
CA ILE A 104 10.97 28.98 -0.69
C ILE A 104 9.92 27.90 -0.97
N GLY A 105 9.94 27.28 -2.15
CA GLY A 105 9.05 26.17 -2.48
C GLY A 105 9.28 24.96 -1.57
N ALA A 106 10.52 24.64 -1.25
CA ALA A 106 10.84 23.57 -0.30
C ALA A 106 10.29 23.85 1.12
N ALA A 107 10.42 25.09 1.61
CA ALA A 107 9.86 25.50 2.88
C ALA A 107 8.32 25.41 2.90
N ARG A 108 7.64 25.85 1.82
CA ARG A 108 6.19 25.70 1.67
C ARG A 108 5.75 24.23 1.71
N ARG A 109 6.40 23.36 0.94
CA ARG A 109 6.14 21.90 0.96
C ARG A 109 6.31 21.31 2.36
N LYS A 110 7.30 21.78 3.13
CA LYS A 110 7.54 21.37 4.52
C LYS A 110 6.39 21.82 5.43
N ILE A 111 5.95 23.08 5.34
CA ILE A 111 4.81 23.61 6.10
C ILE A 111 3.53 22.81 5.80
N ASP A 112 3.25 22.53 4.53
CA ASP A 112 2.05 21.78 4.12
C ASP A 112 2.08 20.34 4.63
N LYS A 113 3.26 19.69 4.62
CA LYS A 113 3.44 18.36 5.21
C LYS A 113 3.16 18.36 6.71
N HIS A 114 3.61 19.38 7.44
CA HIS A 114 3.33 19.52 8.87
C HIS A 114 1.83 19.74 9.14
N LYS A 115 1.18 20.61 8.36
CA LYS A 115 -0.28 20.82 8.43
C LYS A 115 -1.04 19.51 8.19
N ALA A 116 -0.69 18.75 7.14
CA ALA A 116 -1.31 17.47 6.82
C ALA A 116 -1.11 16.41 7.92
N LYS A 117 0.08 16.36 8.54
CA LYS A 117 0.33 15.46 9.68
C LYS A 117 -0.55 15.82 10.88
N ARG A 118 -0.68 17.11 11.18
CA ARG A 118 -1.53 17.60 12.28
C ARG A 118 -3.01 17.28 12.06
N THR A 119 -3.53 17.48 10.84
CA THR A 119 -4.92 17.15 10.52
C THR A 119 -5.18 15.65 10.53
N SER A 120 -4.25 14.83 10.02
CA SER A 120 -4.36 13.37 10.09
C SER A 120 -4.36 12.87 11.55
N HIS A 121 -3.49 13.41 12.40
CA HIS A 121 -3.45 13.06 13.82
C HIS A 121 -4.76 13.41 14.52
N LYS A 122 -5.27 14.64 14.30
CA LYS A 122 -6.56 15.08 14.84
C LYS A 122 -7.69 14.11 14.44
N ARG A 123 -7.80 13.78 13.15
CA ARG A 123 -8.81 12.82 12.65
C ARG A 123 -8.73 11.45 13.32
N LYS A 124 -7.52 10.93 13.54
CA LYS A 124 -7.32 9.64 14.23
C LYS A 124 -7.72 9.71 15.70
N MET A 125 -7.38 10.80 16.40
CA MET A 125 -7.80 11.00 17.79
C MET A 125 -9.33 11.11 17.90
N ASP A 126 -9.96 11.86 16.99
CA ASP A 126 -11.41 12.03 16.98
C ASP A 126 -12.11 10.68 16.69
N ALA A 127 -11.59 9.89 15.74
CA ALA A 127 -12.09 8.55 15.47
C ALA A 127 -11.95 7.61 16.68
N ALA A 128 -10.82 7.65 17.39
CA ALA A 128 -10.61 6.86 18.60
C ALA A 128 -11.56 7.27 19.74
N LYS A 129 -11.80 8.58 19.92
CA LYS A 129 -12.77 9.11 20.89
C LYS A 129 -14.19 8.62 20.58
N MET A 130 -14.62 8.69 19.32
CA MET A 130 -15.94 8.20 18.90
C MET A 130 -16.08 6.68 19.12
N GLN A 131 -15.05 5.90 18.82
CA GLN A 131 -15.07 4.46 19.11
C GLN A 131 -15.16 4.17 20.62
N SER A 132 -14.50 4.97 21.46
CA SER A 132 -14.55 4.83 22.91
C SER A 132 -15.92 5.23 23.51
N SER A 133 -16.58 6.27 22.99
CA SER A 133 -17.93 6.66 23.41
C SER A 133 -18.97 5.63 22.98
N THR A 134 -18.81 5.05 21.79
CA THR A 134 -19.69 3.96 21.30
C THR A 134 -19.52 2.68 22.13
N ARG A 135 -18.28 2.36 22.56
CA ARG A 135 -18.02 1.24 23.50
C ARG A 135 -18.53 1.52 24.92
N GLY A 136 -18.49 2.78 25.37
CA GLY A 136 -18.97 3.18 26.70
C GLY A 136 -20.49 3.07 26.89
N VAL A 137 -21.26 3.10 25.80
CA VAL A 137 -22.74 2.94 25.83
C VAL A 137 -23.16 1.47 26.02
N LEU A 138 -22.28 0.49 25.76
CA LEU A 138 -22.54 -0.93 26.01
C LEU A 138 -21.94 -1.44 27.33
N GLY A 139 -21.39 -0.55 28.16
CA GLY A 139 -20.76 -0.85 29.45
C GLY A 139 -21.73 -0.72 30.62
N VAL A 140 -22.39 -1.83 30.95
CA VAL A 140 -23.05 -2.19 32.21
C VAL A 140 -22.79 -1.23 33.39
N SER A 141 -23.86 -0.61 33.86
CA SER A 141 -23.98 0.01 35.17
C SER A 141 -23.77 -1.01 36.29
N GLY A 142 -22.51 -1.26 36.66
CA GLY A 142 -22.12 -2.07 37.82
C GLY A 142 -21.34 -1.24 38.82
N LYS A 143 -22.04 -0.43 39.65
CA LYS A 143 -21.43 0.25 40.80
C LYS A 143 -20.91 -0.79 41.80
N LYS A 144 -19.65 -1.19 41.73
CA LYS A 144 -18.97 -1.87 42.85
C LYS A 144 -18.43 -0.81 43.82
N LYS A 145 -19.22 -0.58 44.88
CA LYS A 145 -18.90 0.21 46.06
C LYS A 145 -17.61 -0.34 46.69
N ARG A 146 -16.49 0.38 46.62
CA ARG A 146 -15.26 0.04 47.36
C ARG A 146 -15.57 0.20 48.85
N ARG A 147 -15.56 -0.90 49.61
CA ARG A 147 -15.54 -0.85 51.08
C ARG A 147 -14.13 -0.41 51.50
N THR A 148 -14.04 0.75 52.12
CA THR A 148 -12.90 1.15 52.95
C THR A 148 -12.99 0.38 54.26
N PHE A 149 -11.99 -0.43 54.58
CA PHE A 149 -11.78 -0.94 55.94
C PHE A 149 -10.94 0.10 56.68
N HIS A 150 -11.51 0.65 57.75
CA HIS A 150 -10.78 1.30 58.82
C HIS A 150 -10.71 0.32 59.99
N GLU A 151 -9.49 -0.03 60.36
CA GLU A 151 -8.90 -0.28 61.69
C GLU A 151 -7.72 -1.24 61.57
#